data_AF-A0A1Q6DTM2-F1
#
_entry.id   AF-A0A1Q6DTM2-F1
#
_cell.length_a   1.000
_cell.length_b   1.000
_cell.length_c   1.000
_cell.angle_alpha   90.00
_cell.angle_beta   90.00
_cell.angle_gamma   90.00
#
_symmetry.space_group_name_H-M   'P 1'
#
loop_
_entity.id
_entity.type
_entity.pdbx_description
1 polymer ?
#
loop_
_entity_poly.entity_id
_entity_poly.type
_entity_poly.pdbx_seq_one_letter_code
_entity_poly.pdbx_strand_id
1 'polypeptide(L)' 'MLDPEGKAIKKSLQKVGFEDVEDARVGKQIKLRLKAESKEEVRSEVDKMCKKILANPVIHQYNIKVEGI' A
#
# COMPACT_ATOMS: atom_id res chain seq x y z
N MET A 1 -11.81 1.06 8.34
CA MET A 1 -12.67 1.76 7.36
C MET A 1 -13.36 0.69 6.52
N LEU A 2 -14.68 0.78 6.28
CA LEU A 2 -15.30 -0.10 5.27
C LEU A 2 -14.71 0.28 3.91
N ASP A 3 -14.09 -0.67 3.22
CA ASP A 3 -13.63 -0.54 1.84
C ASP A 3 -14.72 -1.07 0.89
N PRO A 4 -15.69 -0.23 0.46
CA PRO A 4 -16.77 -0.67 -0.44
C PRO A 4 -16.23 -1.10 -1.81
N GLU A 5 -15.11 -0.54 -2.25
CA GLU A 5 -14.48 -0.85 -3.53
C GLU A 5 -13.87 -2.25 -3.51
N GLY A 6 -13.11 -2.58 -2.47
CA GLY A 6 -12.59 -3.92 -2.23
C GLY A 6 -13.70 -4.98 -2.19
N LYS A 7 -14.83 -4.69 -1.52
CA LYS A 7 -16.00 -5.59 -1.50
C LYS A 7 -16.61 -5.77 -2.88
N ALA A 8 -16.70 -4.72 -3.70
CA ALA A 8 -17.21 -4.82 -5.06
C ALA A 8 -16.28 -5.67 -5.95
N ILE A 9 -14.97 -5.48 -5.84
CA ILE A 9 -13.96 -6.27 -6.58
C ILE A 9 -14.04 -7.74 -6.19
N LYS A 10 -14.06 -8.06 -4.88
CA LYS A 10 -14.23 -9.45 -4.41
C LYS A 10 -15.46 -10.10 -5.04
N LYS A 11 -16.62 -9.44 -4.98
CA LYS A 11 -17.86 -9.96 -5.56
C LYS A 11 -17.75 -10.19 -7.06
N SER A 12 -17.09 -9.28 -7.78
CA SER A 12 -16.88 -9.43 -9.22
C SER A 12 -15.95 -10.61 -9.55
N LEU A 13 -14.88 -10.81 -8.79
CA LEU A 13 -13.96 -11.95 -8.96
C LEU A 13 -14.66 -13.29 -8.71
N GLN A 14 -15.46 -13.37 -7.65
CA GLN A 14 -16.24 -14.58 -7.35
C GLN A 14 -17.26 -14.89 -8.45
N LYS A 15 -17.92 -13.87 -9.01
CA LYS A 15 -18.87 -14.04 -10.13
C LYS A 15 -18.24 -14.61 -11.41
N VAL A 16 -16.94 -14.45 -11.61
CA VAL A 16 -16.24 -14.95 -12.81
C VAL A 16 -15.44 -16.23 -12.55
N GLY A 17 -15.63 -16.87 -11.39
CA GLY A 17 -15.10 -18.21 -11.08
C GLY A 17 -13.93 -18.26 -10.09
N PHE A 18 -13.47 -17.12 -9.55
CA PHE A 18 -12.44 -17.09 -8.50
C PHE A 18 -13.09 -17.14 -7.11
N GLU A 19 -13.69 -18.28 -6.77
CA GLU A 19 -14.47 -18.44 -5.54
C GLU A 19 -13.61 -18.43 -4.26
N ASP A 20 -12.33 -18.77 -4.39
CA ASP A 20 -11.31 -18.84 -3.32
C ASP A 20 -10.82 -17.47 -2.83
N VAL A 21 -11.24 -16.37 -3.46
CA VAL A 21 -10.89 -15.01 -3.02
C VAL A 21 -11.64 -14.63 -1.74
N GLU A 22 -10.92 -14.63 -0.61
CA GLU A 22 -11.49 -14.35 0.71
C GLU A 22 -11.62 -12.86 1.02
N ASP A 23 -10.68 -12.02 0.57
CA ASP A 23 -10.64 -10.58 0.80
C ASP A 23 -10.04 -9.85 -0.41
N ALA A 24 -10.48 -8.62 -0.65
CA ALA A 24 -9.88 -7.74 -1.64
C ALA A 24 -9.82 -6.33 -1.04
N ARG A 25 -8.66 -5.70 -1.17
CA ARG A 25 -8.40 -4.35 -0.64
C ARG A 25 -7.87 -3.46 -1.73
N VAL A 26 -8.34 -2.22 -1.76
CA VAL A 26 -7.82 -1.20 -2.67
C VAL A 26 -6.97 -0.22 -1.88
N GLY A 27 -5.78 0.06 -2.40
CA GLY A 27 -4.81 0.96 -1.78
C GLY A 27 -4.07 1.78 -2.82
N LYS A 28 -3.46 2.88 -2.39
CA LYS A 28 -2.58 3.69 -3.24
C LYS A 28 -1.16 3.13 -3.22
N GLN A 29 -0.54 3.05 -4.39
CA GLN A 29 0.89 2.74 -4.52
C GLN A 29 1.66 3.99 -4.95
N ILE A 30 2.68 4.36 -4.17
CA ILE A 30 3.56 5.49 -4.47
C ILE A 30 4.96 4.94 -4.72
N LYS A 31 5.51 5.19 -5.91
CA LYS A 31 6.89 4.81 -6.26
C LYS A 31 7.78 6.04 -6.18
N LEU A 32 8.84 5.95 -5.38
CA LEU A 32 9.81 7.01 -5.17
C LEU A 32 11.19 6.53 -5.62
N ARG A 33 11.98 7.44 -6.20
CA ARG A 33 13.41 7.23 -6.45
C ARG A 33 14.18 8.20 -5.57
N LEU A 34 15.03 7.69 -4.71
CA LEU A 34 15.84 8.47 -3.78
C LEU A 34 17.33 8.21 -4.07
N LYS A 35 18.15 9.24 -3.86
CA LYS A 35 19.60 9.07 -3.71
C LYS A 35 19.86 8.81 -2.23
N ALA A 36 20.55 7.73 -1.90
CA ALA A 36 20.88 7.32 -0.54
C ALA A 36 22.05 6.35 -0.58
N GLU A 37 22.78 6.25 0.53
CA GLU A 37 23.96 5.41 0.67
C GLU A 37 23.59 4.00 1.17
N SER A 38 22.38 3.81 1.68
CA SER A 38 21.91 2.52 2.21
C SER A 38 20.39 2.33 2.10
N LYS A 39 19.93 1.08 2.19
CA LYS A 39 18.48 0.77 2.21
C LYS A 39 17.83 1.23 3.51
N GLU A 40 18.57 1.22 4.61
CA GLU A 40 18.15 1.69 5.93
C GLU A 40 17.85 3.19 5.91
N GLU A 41 18.73 3.98 5.27
CA GLU A 41 18.53 5.41 5.06
C GLU A 41 17.27 5.67 4.23
N VAL A 42 17.10 4.98 3.10
CA VAL A 42 15.88 5.08 2.27
C VAL A 42 14.63 4.79 3.09
N ARG A 43 14.64 3.71 3.87
CA ARG A 43 13.48 3.32 4.70
C ARG A 43 13.16 4.39 5.74
N SER A 44 14.17 4.94 6.41
CA SER A 44 14.00 6.01 7.39
C SER A 44 13.41 7.28 6.78
N GLU A 45 13.93 7.70 5.64
CA GLU A 45 13.43 8.90 4.95
C GLU A 45 12.00 8.71 4.42
N VAL A 46 11.69 7.56 3.83
CA VAL A 46 10.32 7.28 3.36
C VAL A 46 9.33 7.19 4.53
N ASP A 47 9.73 6.63 5.68
CA ASP A 47 8.87 6.62 6.89
C ASP A 47 8.54 8.03 7.38
N LYS A 48 9.52 8.94 7.38
CA LYS A 48 9.28 10.37 7.68
C LYS A 48 8.33 11.01 6.67
N MET A 49 8.50 10.73 5.38
CA MET A 49 7.61 11.23 4.32
C MET A 49 6.17 10.72 4.52
N CYS A 50 6.00 9.44 4.86
CA CYS A 50 4.70 8.86 5.17
C CYS A 50 4.02 9.54 6.36
N LYS A 51 4.74 9.72 7.48
CA LYS A 51 4.19 10.37 8.68
C LYS A 51 3.84 11.85 8.47
N LYS A 52 4.58 12.55 7.62
CA LYS A 52 4.37 13.99 7.39
C LYS A 52 3.32 14.28 6.32
N ILE A 53 3.30 13.52 5.22
CA ILE A 53 2.57 13.91 4.01
C ILE A 53 1.81 12.73 3.39
N LEU A 54 2.45 11.58 3.21
CA LEU A 54 1.89 10.54 2.32
C LEU A 54 0.76 9.73 2.96
N ALA A 55 0.72 9.65 4.30
CA ALA A 55 -0.29 8.92 5.05
C ALA A 55 -0.79 9.74 6.24
N ASN A 56 -2.11 9.71 6.47
CA ASN A 56 -2.66 10.19 7.72
C ASN A 56 -2.53 9.05 8.76
N PRO A 57 -1.74 9.23 9.83
CA PRO A 57 -1.42 8.15 10.77
C PRO A 57 -2.64 7.64 11.55
N VAL A 58 -3.74 8.39 11.61
CA VAL A 58 -4.97 7.99 12.32
C VAL A 58 -5.78 6.98 11.51
N ILE A 59 -5.81 7.11 10.18
CA ILE A 59 -6.74 6.37 9.32
C ILE A 59 -6.06 5.47 8.29
N HIS A 60 -4.77 5.67 8.01
CA HIS A 60 -4.04 4.94 6.98
C HIS A 60 -2.94 4.07 7.58
N GLN A 61 -2.87 2.83 7.09
CA GLN A 61 -1.71 1.96 7.25
C GLN A 61 -0.91 1.96 5.95
N TYR A 62 0.42 1.87 6.02
CA TYR A 62 1.30 1.79 4.86
C TYR A 62 2.40 0.75 5.08
N ASN A 63 2.94 0.23 3.97
CA ASN A 63 4.09 -0.64 3.96
C ASN A 63 5.18 -0.03 3.07
N ILE A 64 6.43 -0.10 3.52
CA ILE A 64 7.59 0.41 2.78
C ILE A 64 8.38 -0.78 2.26
N LYS A 65 8.41 -0.92 0.93
CA LYS A 65 9.29 -1.84 0.21
C LYS A 65 10.43 -1.04 -0.42
N VAL A 66 11.66 -1.43 -0.13
CA VAL A 66 12.87 -0.83 -0.71
C VAL A 66 13.50 -1.85 -1.66
N GLU A 67 13.63 -1.48 -2.92
CA GLU A 67 14.26 -2.29 -3.95
C GLU A 67 15.59 -1.62 -4.33
N GLY A 68 16.67 -2.41 -4.40
CA GLY A 68 17.93 -1.94 -4.99
C GLY A 68 17.79 -1.92 -6.51
N ILE A 69 18.53 -1.02 -7.17
CA ILE A 69 18.71 -1.07 -8.63
C ILE A 69 19.69 -2.20 -8.96
#